data_AF-A0A8S3WUC2-F1
#
_entry.id   AF-A0A8S3WUC2-F1
#
_cell.length_a   1.000
_cell.length_b   1.000
_cell.length_c   1.000
_cell.angle_alpha   90.00
_cell.angle_beta   90.00
_cell.angle_gamma   90.00
#
_symmetry.space_group_name_H-M   'P 1'
#
loop_
_entity.id
_entity.type
_entity.pdbx_description
1 polymer ?
#
loop_
_entity_poly.entity_id
_entity_poly.type
_entity_poly.pdbx_seq_one_letter_code
_entity_poly.pdbx_strand_id
1 'polypeptide(L)'
;MAKEIAEKCQQPEIIVTYDLAIAKMAMQIQEQEKPLYNNISVNLGAFHTEMAFFRAIGKYIDSSGLVEILVQAEVLAGGSMNSFLNSKHFNRCKRLHPLTTAALQILHFEQYLSTTNVTLEAMDELLQTQIQNASNQTANDVNETIELPDLLSRIVNGYKEFCNQTLIGEKGKTAQFYYQYCEFINLYHRFSRSIRTSNFELYVD
;
A
#
# COMPACT_ATOMS: atom_id res chain seq x y z
N MET A 1 24.61 -19.11 -8.79
CA MET A 1 24.00 -17.79 -9.05
C MET A 1 23.23 -17.22 -7.86
N ALA A 2 22.05 -17.74 -7.46
CA ALA A 2 21.26 -17.12 -6.37
C ALA A 2 22.00 -17.08 -5.02
N LYS A 3 22.63 -18.19 -4.60
CA LYS A 3 23.47 -18.24 -3.38
C LYS A 3 24.65 -17.28 -3.40
N GLU A 4 25.35 -17.19 -4.52
CA GLU A 4 26.50 -16.28 -4.68
C GLU A 4 26.07 -14.81 -4.61
N ILE A 5 24.86 -14.47 -5.11
CA ILE A 5 24.31 -13.12 -4.99
C ILE A 5 23.98 -12.82 -3.52
N ALA A 6 23.37 -13.77 -2.81
CA ALA A 6 23.04 -13.60 -1.40
C ALA A 6 24.28 -13.40 -0.52
N GLU A 7 25.34 -14.17 -0.77
CA GLU A 7 26.64 -14.00 -0.09
C GLU A 7 27.22 -12.61 -0.36
N LYS A 8 27.18 -12.13 -1.61
CA LYS A 8 27.62 -10.77 -1.96
C LYS A 8 26.77 -9.68 -1.34
N CYS A 9 25.47 -9.92 -1.17
CA CYS A 9 24.53 -8.98 -0.57
C CYS A 9 24.41 -9.14 0.95
N GLN A 10 25.20 -10.02 1.58
CA GLN A 10 25.14 -10.34 3.01
C GLN A 10 23.72 -10.70 3.49
N GLN A 11 22.95 -11.36 2.63
CA GLN A 11 21.58 -11.78 2.94
C GLN A 11 21.59 -13.19 3.57
N PRO A 12 21.10 -13.36 4.81
CA PRO A 12 21.09 -14.65 5.49
C PRO A 12 20.10 -15.64 4.85
N GLU A 13 19.10 -15.14 4.14
CA GLU A 13 18.06 -15.91 3.47
C GLU A 13 17.73 -15.31 2.09
N ILE A 14 17.39 -16.18 1.14
CA ILE A 14 17.02 -15.83 -0.22
C ILE A 14 15.55 -16.12 -0.43
N ILE A 15 14.77 -15.11 -0.79
CA ILE A 15 13.39 -15.33 -1.19
C ILE A 15 13.33 -15.50 -2.70
N VAL A 16 12.78 -16.62 -3.16
CA VAL A 16 12.50 -16.90 -4.57
C VAL A 16 11.00 -17.01 -4.78
N THR A 17 10.49 -16.44 -5.87
CA THR A 17 9.06 -16.52 -6.21
C THR A 17 8.87 -17.30 -7.49
N TYR A 18 7.90 -18.21 -7.48
CA TYR A 18 7.58 -19.06 -8.62
C TYR A 18 6.07 -19.23 -8.80
N ASP A 19 5.64 -19.49 -10.04
CA ASP A 19 4.30 -20.02 -10.27
C ASP A 19 4.13 -21.39 -9.60
N LEU A 20 2.89 -21.74 -9.26
CA LEU A 20 2.55 -22.89 -8.42
C LEU A 20 3.24 -24.20 -8.84
N ALA A 21 3.30 -24.48 -10.15
CA ALA A 21 3.92 -25.71 -10.67
C ALA A 21 5.42 -25.77 -10.38
N ILE A 22 6.12 -24.64 -10.53
CA ILE A 22 7.57 -24.55 -10.29
C ILE A 22 7.84 -24.44 -8.78
N ALA A 23 7.03 -23.69 -8.03
CA ALA A 23 7.12 -23.60 -6.57
C ALA A 23 7.04 -24.99 -5.92
N LYS A 24 6.10 -25.83 -6.39
CA LYS A 24 5.96 -27.22 -5.92
C LYS A 24 7.23 -28.04 -6.15
N MET A 25 7.82 -27.97 -7.35
CA MET A 25 9.07 -28.68 -7.63
C MET A 25 10.24 -28.14 -6.80
N ALA A 26 10.34 -26.81 -6.65
CA ALA A 26 11.39 -26.18 -5.85
C ALA A 26 11.30 -26.60 -4.38
N MET A 27 10.10 -26.66 -3.79
CA MET A 27 9.88 -27.14 -2.42
C MET A 27 10.24 -28.63 -2.27
N GLN A 28 9.95 -29.47 -3.27
CA GLN A 28 10.34 -30.88 -3.25
C GLN A 28 11.87 -31.06 -3.28
N ILE A 29 12.56 -30.31 -4.15
CA ILE A 29 14.03 -30.31 -4.22
C ILE A 29 14.62 -29.80 -2.90
N GLN A 30 14.06 -28.72 -2.35
CA GLN A 30 14.50 -28.17 -1.07
C GLN A 30 14.41 -29.20 0.06
N GLU A 31 13.34 -30.00 0.11
CA GLU A 31 13.17 -31.07 1.10
C GLU A 31 14.17 -32.21 0.91
N GLN A 32 14.37 -32.65 -0.33
CA GLN A 32 15.26 -33.79 -0.66
C GLN A 32 16.74 -33.46 -0.42
N GLU A 33 17.14 -32.22 -0.69
CA GLU A 33 18.54 -31.79 -0.67
C GLU A 33 18.92 -31.11 0.65
N LYS A 34 18.15 -31.28 1.73
CA LYS A 34 18.48 -30.69 3.04
C LYS A 34 19.88 -31.14 3.52
N PRO A 35 20.70 -30.24 4.09
CA PRO A 35 20.41 -28.85 4.44
C PRO A 35 20.80 -27.83 3.36
N LEU A 36 21.14 -28.29 2.14
CA LEU A 36 21.77 -27.45 1.12
C LEU A 36 20.94 -26.20 0.79
N TYR A 37 19.61 -26.27 0.77
CA TYR A 37 18.74 -25.15 0.42
C TYR A 37 17.91 -24.60 1.60
N ASN A 38 18.37 -24.79 2.84
CA ASN A 38 17.66 -24.29 4.03
C ASN A 38 17.62 -22.75 4.11
N ASN A 39 18.53 -22.06 3.43
CA ASN A 39 18.57 -20.60 3.38
C ASN A 39 17.78 -20.01 2.20
N ILE A 40 16.89 -20.79 1.57
CA ILE A 40 16.03 -20.35 0.47
C ILE A 40 14.58 -20.45 0.91
N SER A 41 13.85 -19.34 0.95
CA SER A 41 12.40 -19.32 1.12
C SER A 41 11.70 -19.33 -0.23
N VAL A 42 10.93 -20.39 -0.50
CA VAL A 42 10.15 -20.52 -1.73
C VAL A 42 8.74 -19.95 -1.53
N ASN A 43 8.45 -18.85 -2.21
CA ASN A 43 7.15 -18.17 -2.20
C ASN A 43 6.38 -18.38 -3.50
N LEU A 44 5.05 -18.38 -3.40
CA LEU A 44 4.19 -18.36 -4.59
C LEU A 44 4.25 -16.98 -5.27
N GLY A 45 4.19 -16.98 -6.59
CA GLY A 45 4.15 -15.77 -7.40
C GLY A 45 2.99 -14.87 -7.01
N ALA A 46 3.31 -13.60 -6.71
CA ALA A 46 2.36 -12.59 -6.23
C ALA A 46 1.29 -12.20 -7.27
N PHE A 47 1.59 -12.39 -8.56
CA PHE A 47 0.78 -11.86 -9.67
C PHE A 47 -0.68 -12.33 -9.65
N HIS A 48 -0.91 -13.65 -9.50
CA HIS A 48 -2.26 -14.20 -9.47
C HIS A 48 -3.02 -13.82 -8.20
N THR A 49 -2.32 -13.68 -7.07
CA THR A 49 -2.88 -13.17 -5.81
C THR A 49 -3.36 -11.73 -5.97
N GLU A 50 -2.52 -10.84 -6.54
CA GLU A 50 -2.89 -9.45 -6.79
C GLU A 50 -4.08 -9.35 -7.77
N MET A 51 -4.10 -10.16 -8.84
CA MET A 51 -5.24 -10.20 -9.77
C MET A 51 -6.54 -10.69 -9.11
N ALA A 52 -6.47 -11.73 -8.29
CA ALA A 52 -7.64 -12.23 -7.56
C ALA A 52 -8.16 -11.18 -6.59
N PHE A 53 -7.25 -10.47 -5.91
CA PHE A 53 -7.59 -9.40 -4.98
C PHE A 53 -8.25 -8.20 -5.70
N PHE A 54 -7.70 -7.73 -6.83
CA PHE A 54 -8.33 -6.70 -7.64
C PHE A 54 -9.69 -7.12 -8.18
N ARG A 55 -9.90 -8.39 -8.51
CA ARG A 55 -11.23 -8.88 -8.90
C ARG A 55 -12.22 -8.84 -7.74
N ALA A 56 -11.79 -9.16 -6.52
CA ALA A 56 -12.62 -9.03 -5.32
C ALA A 56 -12.97 -7.57 -5.02
N ILE A 57 -11.99 -6.66 -5.11
CA ILE A 57 -12.22 -5.22 -5.01
C ILE A 57 -13.20 -4.75 -6.09
N GLY A 58 -13.01 -5.19 -7.33
CA GLY A 58 -13.91 -4.91 -8.44
C GLY A 58 -15.35 -5.30 -8.13
N LYS A 59 -15.57 -6.45 -7.48
CA LYS A 59 -16.91 -6.84 -7.04
C LYS A 59 -17.45 -5.99 -5.88
N TYR A 60 -16.57 -5.54 -4.98
CA TYR A 60 -16.93 -4.66 -3.88
C TYR A 60 -17.38 -3.26 -4.36
N ILE A 61 -16.70 -2.69 -5.34
CA ILE A 61 -17.00 -1.34 -5.88
C ILE A 61 -18.05 -1.35 -7.00
N ASP A 62 -18.53 -2.52 -7.40
CA ASP A 62 -19.54 -2.69 -8.43
C ASP A 62 -20.82 -1.92 -8.04
N SER A 63 -21.30 -1.06 -8.94
CA SER A 63 -22.47 -0.18 -8.71
C SER A 63 -22.33 0.82 -7.54
N SER A 64 -21.10 1.14 -7.11
CA SER A 64 -20.86 2.13 -6.04
C SER A 64 -20.85 3.59 -6.50
N GLY A 65 -20.78 3.84 -7.81
CA GLY A 65 -20.50 5.17 -8.37
C GLY A 65 -19.01 5.44 -8.61
N LEU A 66 -18.10 4.62 -8.06
CA LEU A 66 -16.65 4.84 -8.20
C LEU A 66 -16.19 4.74 -9.66
N VAL A 67 -16.72 3.77 -10.41
CA VAL A 67 -16.32 3.57 -11.81
C VAL A 67 -16.81 4.72 -12.69
N GLU A 68 -18.01 5.22 -12.42
CA GLU A 68 -18.58 6.40 -13.06
C GLU A 68 -17.71 7.63 -12.79
N ILE A 69 -17.25 7.83 -11.55
CA ILE A 69 -16.29 8.90 -11.21
C ILE A 69 -15.03 8.80 -12.07
N LEU A 70 -14.46 7.59 -12.24
CA LEU A 70 -13.27 7.40 -13.08
C LEU A 70 -13.52 7.68 -14.56
N VAL A 71 -14.73 7.41 -15.05
CA VAL A 71 -15.13 7.73 -16.42
C VAL A 71 -15.29 9.24 -16.60
N GLN A 72 -15.97 9.92 -15.66
CA GLN A 72 -16.17 11.36 -15.71
C GLN A 72 -14.88 12.15 -15.51
N ALA A 73 -13.92 11.60 -14.77
CA ALA A 73 -12.58 12.15 -14.63
C ALA A 73 -11.66 11.84 -15.84
N GLU A 74 -12.17 11.20 -16.89
CA GLU A 74 -11.44 10.85 -18.12
C GLU A 74 -10.20 9.94 -17.91
N VAL A 75 -10.08 9.31 -16.74
CA VAL A 75 -8.98 8.36 -16.45
C VAL A 75 -9.31 6.93 -16.86
N LEU A 76 -10.59 6.64 -17.11
CA LEU A 76 -11.08 5.35 -17.60
C LEU A 76 -12.09 5.56 -18.74
N ALA A 77 -11.84 4.95 -19.90
CA ALA A 77 -12.83 4.98 -20.98
C ALA A 77 -14.10 4.19 -20.61
N GLY A 78 -15.29 4.69 -20.96
CA GLY A 78 -16.56 4.01 -20.68
C GLY A 78 -16.63 2.56 -21.21
N GLY A 79 -16.07 2.30 -22.40
CA GLY A 79 -15.97 0.93 -22.94
C GLY A 79 -15.07 -0.02 -22.13
N SER A 80 -14.30 0.50 -21.17
CA SER A 80 -13.38 -0.27 -20.33
C SER A 80 -13.90 -0.56 -18.92
N MET A 81 -15.09 -0.08 -18.52
CA MET A 81 -15.65 -0.26 -17.17
C MET A 81 -15.68 -1.73 -16.73
N ASN A 82 -16.30 -2.60 -17.53
CA ASN A 82 -16.39 -4.03 -17.24
C ASN A 82 -15.02 -4.71 -17.17
N SER A 83 -14.07 -4.28 -18.00
CA SER A 83 -12.71 -4.84 -17.99
C SER A 83 -11.93 -4.47 -16.73
N PHE A 84 -12.19 -3.27 -16.18
CA PHE A 84 -11.62 -2.79 -14.93
C PHE A 84 -12.23 -3.52 -13.73
N LEU A 85 -13.57 -3.59 -13.64
CA LEU A 85 -14.28 -4.31 -12.57
C LEU A 85 -13.92 -5.81 -12.52
N ASN A 86 -13.74 -6.45 -13.67
CA ASN A 86 -13.36 -7.86 -13.73
C ASN A 86 -11.84 -8.09 -13.59
N SER A 87 -11.06 -7.03 -13.37
CA SER A 87 -9.59 -7.08 -13.28
C SER A 87 -8.92 -7.79 -14.47
N LYS A 88 -9.48 -7.64 -15.68
CA LYS A 88 -8.93 -8.26 -16.91
C LYS A 88 -7.61 -7.62 -17.34
N HIS A 89 -7.40 -6.35 -17.00
CA HIS A 89 -6.18 -5.60 -17.34
C HIS A 89 -5.44 -5.21 -16.07
N PHE A 90 -4.56 -6.11 -15.60
CA PHE A 90 -3.80 -5.95 -14.37
C PHE A 90 -3.11 -4.58 -14.25
N ASN A 91 -2.33 -4.16 -15.26
CA ASN A 91 -1.60 -2.89 -15.22
C ASN A 91 -2.52 -1.67 -15.09
N ARG A 92 -3.74 -1.76 -15.63
CA ARG A 92 -4.75 -0.71 -15.48
C ARG A 92 -5.26 -0.65 -14.06
N CYS A 93 -5.62 -1.80 -13.47
CA CYS A 93 -6.05 -1.90 -12.07
C CYS A 93 -4.95 -1.41 -11.11
N LYS A 94 -3.71 -1.87 -11.32
CA LYS A 94 -2.53 -1.45 -10.56
C LYS A 94 -2.26 0.06 -10.59
N ARG A 95 -2.68 0.75 -11.66
CA ARG A 95 -2.56 2.21 -11.78
C ARG A 95 -3.76 2.93 -11.17
N LEU A 96 -4.97 2.54 -11.56
CA LEU A 96 -6.18 3.29 -11.24
C LEU A 96 -6.59 3.14 -9.78
N HIS A 97 -6.48 1.94 -9.18
CA HIS A 97 -6.89 1.76 -7.79
C HIS A 97 -6.10 2.67 -6.82
N PRO A 98 -4.75 2.71 -6.86
CA PRO A 98 -3.97 3.65 -6.04
C PRO A 98 -4.29 5.11 -6.33
N LEU A 99 -4.49 5.48 -7.60
CA LEU A 99 -4.82 6.85 -7.98
C LEU A 99 -6.17 7.29 -7.35
N THR A 100 -7.18 6.43 -7.41
CA THR A 100 -8.48 6.69 -6.79
C THR A 100 -8.36 6.80 -5.27
N THR A 101 -7.63 5.88 -4.64
CA THR A 101 -7.41 5.89 -3.19
C THR A 101 -6.69 7.16 -2.73
N ALA A 102 -5.67 7.60 -3.45
CA ALA A 102 -4.97 8.86 -3.14
C ALA A 102 -5.94 10.05 -3.20
N ALA A 103 -6.77 10.15 -4.24
CA ALA A 103 -7.77 11.21 -4.35
C ALA A 103 -8.79 11.19 -3.19
N LEU A 104 -9.29 10.00 -2.83
CA LEU A 104 -10.23 9.83 -1.71
C LEU A 104 -9.58 10.18 -0.37
N GLN A 105 -8.32 9.80 -0.15
CA GLN A 105 -7.59 10.10 1.08
C GLN A 105 -7.28 11.60 1.21
N ILE A 106 -6.99 12.30 0.10
CA ILE A 106 -6.85 13.75 0.10
C ILE A 106 -8.16 14.40 0.54
N LEU A 107 -9.29 14.05 -0.09
CA LEU A 107 -10.60 14.59 0.28
C LEU A 107 -10.96 14.27 1.75
N HIS A 108 -10.63 13.08 2.22
CA HIS A 108 -10.88 12.67 3.61
C HIS A 108 -10.02 13.45 4.61
N PHE A 109 -8.76 13.74 4.26
CA PHE A 109 -7.88 14.56 5.07
C PHE A 109 -8.31 16.03 5.09
N GLU A 110 -8.73 16.59 3.95
CA GLU A 110 -9.31 17.93 3.87
C GLU A 110 -10.54 18.07 4.78
N GLN A 111 -11.42 17.06 4.80
CA GLN A 111 -12.58 17.01 5.69
C GLN A 111 -12.19 16.94 7.18
N TYR A 112 -11.09 16.26 7.50
CA TYR A 112 -10.54 16.24 8.87
C TYR A 112 -10.04 17.62 9.28
N LEU A 113 -9.28 18.30 8.41
CA LEU A 113 -8.74 19.64 8.68
C LEU A 113 -9.87 20.67 8.88
N SER A 114 -10.92 20.62 8.05
CA SER A 114 -12.08 21.51 8.19
C SER A 114 -12.83 21.31 9.51
N THR A 115 -12.76 20.12 10.10
CA THR A 115 -13.44 19.78 11.37
C THR A 115 -12.61 20.19 12.59
N THR A 116 -11.30 20.35 12.45
CA THR A 116 -10.37 20.61 13.56
C THR A 116 -9.93 22.08 13.68
N ASN A 117 -10.42 22.97 12.81
CA ASN A 117 -10.00 24.38 12.71
C ASN A 117 -8.47 24.57 12.59
N VAL A 118 -7.75 23.54 12.12
CA VAL A 118 -6.33 23.66 11.78
C VAL A 118 -6.25 24.24 10.38
N THR A 119 -5.77 25.48 10.25
CA THR A 119 -5.59 26.11 8.94
C THR A 119 -4.35 25.55 8.25
N LEU A 120 -4.43 25.36 6.93
CA LEU A 120 -3.29 24.94 6.11
C LEU A 120 -2.10 25.91 6.23
N GLU A 121 -2.39 27.20 6.47
CA GLU A 121 -1.39 28.26 6.67
C GLU A 121 -0.52 28.04 7.91
N ALA A 122 -1.13 27.63 9.04
CA ALA A 122 -0.40 27.30 10.26
C ALA A 122 0.45 26.03 10.10
N MET A 123 0.08 25.16 9.15
CA MET A 123 0.81 23.93 8.83
C MET A 123 1.99 24.23 7.90
N ASP A 124 1.82 25.09 6.90
CA ASP A 124 2.87 25.50 5.96
C ASP A 124 4.01 26.24 6.65
N GLU A 125 3.71 27.17 7.56
CA GLU A 125 4.73 27.90 8.32
C GLU A 125 5.58 26.95 9.19
N LEU A 126 4.94 25.93 9.77
CA LEU A 126 5.61 24.95 10.62
C LEU A 126 6.43 23.95 9.78
N LEU A 127 5.90 23.49 8.64
CA LEU A 127 6.61 22.62 7.70
C LEU A 127 7.84 23.32 7.11
N GLN A 128 7.73 24.59 6.72
CA GLN A 128 8.87 25.37 6.22
C GLN A 128 9.96 25.53 7.27
N THR A 129 9.58 25.83 8.51
CA THR A 129 10.53 25.94 9.64
C THR A 129 11.26 24.62 9.89
N GLN A 130 10.56 23.48 9.77
CA GLN A 130 11.16 22.15 9.98
C GLN A 130 12.03 21.68 8.82
N ILE A 131 11.63 21.94 7.57
CA ILE A 131 12.48 21.66 6.40
C ILE A 131 13.79 22.44 6.53
N GLN A 132 13.74 23.70 6.99
CA GLN A 132 14.94 24.50 7.26
C GLN A 132 15.81 23.89 8.36
N ASN A 133 15.20 23.44 9.47
CA ASN A 133 15.93 22.82 10.60
C ASN A 133 16.55 21.46 10.23
N ALA A 134 15.82 20.61 9.52
CA ALA A 134 16.30 19.30 9.05
C ALA A 134 17.40 19.45 7.98
N SER A 135 17.31 20.45 7.11
CA SER A 135 18.37 20.78 6.14
C SER A 135 19.66 21.20 6.81
N ASN A 136 19.59 21.80 8.02
CA ASN A 136 20.76 22.18 8.81
C ASN A 136 21.37 21.01 9.61
N GLN A 137 20.65 19.88 9.77
CA GLN A 137 21.06 18.72 10.58
C GLN A 137 21.57 17.53 9.75
N THR A 138 21.53 17.59 8.41
CA THR A 138 22.00 16.50 7.57
C THR A 138 23.52 16.49 7.43
N ALA A 139 24.18 15.91 8.43
CA ALA A 139 25.52 15.36 8.27
C ALA A 139 25.72 13.97 8.92
N ASN A 140 24.90 13.53 9.88
CA ASN A 140 25.16 12.24 10.54
C ASN A 140 23.88 11.46 10.86
N ASP A 141 23.91 10.18 10.49
CA ASP A 141 23.01 9.07 10.84
C ASP A 141 21.57 9.00 10.28
N VAL A 142 21.31 7.93 9.51
CA VAL A 142 20.04 7.58 8.85
C VAL A 142 19.10 6.78 9.79
N ASN A 143 19.50 6.58 11.05
CA ASN A 143 18.78 5.72 12.01
C ASN A 143 18.16 6.48 13.20
N GLU A 144 18.03 7.80 13.13
CA GLU A 144 17.35 8.54 14.19
C GLU A 144 15.82 8.49 14.03
N THR A 145 15.15 8.09 15.12
CA THR A 145 13.71 8.23 15.30
C THR A 145 13.37 9.71 15.14
N ILE A 146 12.69 10.08 14.05
CA ILE A 146 12.28 11.46 13.82
C ILE A 146 11.24 11.81 14.88
N GLU A 147 11.60 12.65 15.85
CA GLU A 147 10.62 13.24 16.77
C GLU A 147 9.76 14.25 16.01
N LEU A 148 8.48 13.91 15.83
CA LEU A 148 7.52 14.81 15.20
C LEU A 148 7.24 15.97 16.17
N PRO A 149 7.29 17.24 15.71
CA PRO A 149 6.84 18.38 16.51
C PRO A 149 5.43 18.17 17.06
N ASP A 150 5.13 18.74 18.23
CA ASP A 150 3.85 18.58 18.93
C ASP A 150 2.61 18.85 18.06
N LEU A 151 2.67 19.83 17.15
CA LEU A 151 1.56 20.08 16.23
C LEU A 151 1.39 18.94 15.22
N LEU A 152 2.50 18.46 14.64
CA LEU A 152 2.46 17.39 13.64
C LEU A 152 2.03 16.06 14.27
N SER A 153 2.51 15.76 15.48
CA SER A 153 2.06 14.58 16.22
C SER A 153 0.56 14.66 16.55
N ARG A 154 0.05 15.84 16.94
CA ARG A 154 -1.38 16.07 17.16
C ARG A 154 -2.22 15.89 15.89
N ILE A 155 -1.76 16.43 14.75
CA ILE A 155 -2.44 16.28 13.45
C ILE A 155 -2.45 14.83 13.02
N VAL A 156 -1.31 14.14 13.06
CA VAL A 156 -1.18 12.73 12.66
C VAL A 156 -2.05 11.84 13.54
N ASN A 157 -1.99 12.01 14.87
CA ASN A 157 -2.77 11.20 15.80
C ASN A 157 -4.27 11.52 15.71
N GLY A 158 -4.62 12.80 15.56
CA GLY A 158 -6.00 13.21 15.35
C GLY A 158 -6.59 12.69 14.04
N TYR A 159 -5.79 12.65 12.97
CA TYR A 159 -6.21 12.07 11.70
C TYR A 159 -6.37 10.55 11.78
N LYS A 160 -5.44 9.84 12.45
CA LYS A 160 -5.59 8.40 12.72
C LYS A 160 -6.91 8.09 13.44
N GLU A 161 -7.24 8.89 14.45
CA GLU A 161 -8.52 8.77 15.15
C GLU A 161 -9.70 9.06 14.23
N PHE A 162 -9.63 10.10 13.41
CA PHE A 162 -10.66 10.40 12.41
C PHE A 162 -10.87 9.24 11.42
N CYS A 163 -9.80 8.57 10.98
CA CYS A 163 -9.88 7.37 10.14
C CYS A 163 -10.58 6.22 10.85
N ASN A 164 -10.27 5.97 12.13
CA ASN A 164 -10.95 4.95 12.93
C ASN A 164 -12.46 5.24 13.06
N GLN A 165 -12.82 6.48 13.33
CA GLN A 165 -14.22 6.93 13.41
C GLN A 165 -14.96 6.71 12.08
N THR A 166 -14.30 6.99 10.95
CA THR A 166 -14.86 6.69 9.62
C THR A 166 -15.07 5.19 9.41
N LEU A 167 -14.10 4.35 9.80
CA LEU A 167 -14.18 2.89 9.65
C LEU A 167 -15.29 2.26 10.49
N ILE A 168 -15.58 2.77 11.68
CA ILE A 168 -16.72 2.31 12.50
C ILE A 168 -18.07 2.91 12.05
N GLY A 169 -18.04 3.90 11.15
CA GLY A 169 -19.22 4.47 10.50
C GLY A 169 -19.75 5.76 11.13
N GLU A 170 -19.02 6.39 12.06
CA GLU A 170 -19.42 7.65 12.69
C GLU A 170 -19.47 8.82 11.70
N LYS A 171 -18.69 8.76 10.61
CA LYS A 171 -18.70 9.77 9.53
C LYS A 171 -19.70 9.46 8.41
N GLY A 172 -20.59 8.50 8.64
CA GLY A 172 -21.63 8.10 7.69
C GLY A 172 -21.24 6.89 6.82
N LYS A 173 -22.26 6.21 6.28
CA LYS A 173 -22.09 4.94 5.55
C LYS A 173 -21.34 5.10 4.23
N THR A 174 -21.52 6.22 3.54
CA THR A 174 -20.79 6.52 2.31
C THR A 174 -19.30 6.68 2.58
N ALA A 175 -18.93 7.50 3.58
CA ALA A 175 -17.53 7.69 3.97
C ALA A 175 -16.90 6.35 4.43
N GLN A 176 -17.63 5.59 5.25
CA GLN A 176 -17.22 4.25 5.68
C GLN A 176 -16.91 3.32 4.49
N PHE A 177 -17.81 3.26 3.50
CA PHE A 177 -17.64 2.42 2.32
C PHE A 177 -16.39 2.79 1.50
N TYR A 178 -16.22 4.08 1.18
CA TYR A 178 -15.08 4.53 0.39
C TYR A 178 -13.76 4.43 1.15
N TYR A 179 -13.77 4.66 2.46
CA TYR A 179 -12.57 4.51 3.27
C TYR A 179 -12.19 3.02 3.47
N GLN A 180 -13.18 2.12 3.57
CA GLN A 180 -12.93 0.68 3.54
C GLN A 180 -12.29 0.22 2.21
N TYR A 181 -12.70 0.81 1.09
CA TYR A 181 -12.02 0.62 -0.19
C TYR A 181 -10.55 1.09 -0.14
N CYS A 182 -10.27 2.26 0.46
CA CYS A 182 -8.89 2.72 0.68
C CYS A 182 -8.06 1.71 1.46
N GLU A 183 -8.63 1.10 2.51
CA GLU A 183 -7.95 0.07 3.29
C GLU A 183 -7.61 -1.19 2.48
N PHE A 184 -8.50 -1.61 1.58
CA PHE A 184 -8.18 -2.70 0.64
C PHE A 184 -6.98 -2.34 -0.25
N ILE A 185 -6.90 -1.11 -0.75
CA ILE A 185 -5.76 -0.69 -1.57
C ILE A 185 -4.49 -0.54 -0.73
N ASN A 186 -4.59 -0.14 0.54
CA ASN A 186 -3.46 -0.14 1.48
C ASN A 186 -2.93 -1.56 1.74
N LEU A 187 -3.81 -2.56 1.84
CA LEU A 187 -3.42 -3.98 1.93
C LEU A 187 -2.68 -4.42 0.67
N TYR A 188 -3.17 -4.04 -0.52
CA TYR A 188 -2.45 -4.29 -1.78
C TYR A 188 -1.03 -3.67 -1.77
N HIS A 189 -0.89 -2.42 -1.31
CA HIS A 189 0.42 -1.76 -1.23
C HIS A 189 1.36 -2.45 -0.24
N ARG A 190 0.86 -2.89 0.92
CA ARG A 190 1.64 -3.67 1.90
C ARG A 190 2.13 -4.98 1.30
N PHE A 191 1.24 -5.73 0.65
CA PHE A 191 1.58 -6.97 -0.04
C PHE A 191 2.60 -6.74 -1.17
N SER A 192 2.42 -5.72 -2.00
CA SER A 192 3.37 -5.43 -3.08
C SER A 192 4.73 -4.99 -2.55
N ARG A 193 4.77 -4.21 -1.46
CA ARG A 193 5.99 -3.81 -0.78
C ARG A 193 6.71 -5.02 -0.18
N SER A 194 6.01 -5.89 0.54
CA SER A 194 6.61 -7.06 1.19
C SER A 194 7.34 -7.95 0.18
N ILE A 195 6.74 -8.18 -0.98
CA ILE A 195 7.35 -8.89 -2.10
C ILE A 195 8.57 -8.16 -2.68
N ARG A 196 8.45 -6.85 -2.93
CA ARG A 196 9.53 -6.05 -3.55
C ARG A 196 10.73 -5.83 -2.64
N THR A 197 10.52 -5.82 -1.32
CA THR A 197 11.58 -5.61 -0.32
C THR A 197 12.03 -6.91 0.34
N SER A 198 11.49 -8.05 -0.08
CA SER A 198 11.76 -9.36 0.56
C SER A 198 11.56 -9.32 2.08
N ASN A 199 10.56 -8.57 2.56
CA ASN A 199 10.28 -8.44 3.99
C ASN A 199 9.08 -9.32 4.34
N PHE A 200 9.34 -10.40 5.08
CA PHE A 200 8.34 -11.41 5.42
C PHE A 200 7.35 -10.95 6.49
N GLU A 201 7.75 -10.08 7.41
CA GLU A 201 6.86 -9.54 8.45
C GLU A 201 5.70 -8.77 7.80
N LEU A 202 6.01 -7.92 6.82
CA LEU A 202 5.01 -7.19 6.02
C LEU A 202 4.12 -8.09 5.15
N TYR A 203 4.47 -9.37 4.98
CA TYR A 203 3.67 -10.31 4.20
C TYR A 203 2.55 -10.94 5.04
N VAL A 204 2.72 -10.98 6.37
CA VAL A 204 1.81 -11.67 7.31
C VAL A 204 0.90 -10.70 8.09
N ASP A 205 1.29 -9.42 8.21
CA ASP A 205 0.56 -8.33 8.90
C ASP A 205 -0.50 -7.58 8.06
#